data_AF-A0A2S9GDP5-F1
#
_entry.id   AF-A0A2S9GDP5-F1
#
_cell.length_a   1.000
_cell.length_b   1.000
_cell.length_c   1.000
_cell.angle_alpha   90.00
_cell.angle_beta   90.00
_cell.angle_gamma   90.00
#
_symmetry.space_group_name_H-M   'P 1'
#
loop_
_entity.id
_entity.type
_entity.pdbx_description
1 polymer ?
#
loop_
_entity_poly.entity_id
_entity_poly.type
_entity_poly.pdbx_seq_one_letter_code
_entity_poly.pdbx_strand_id
1 'polypeptide(L)' 'MATTTLQDPAKDAGTRFILALFVDLRGKPCAKLVPVEAVDQLATEGVGFAG' A
#
# COMPACT_ATOMS: atom_id res chain seq x y z
N MET A 1 -2.73 -15.49 15.11
CA MET A 1 -2.83 -14.04 14.86
C MET A 1 -3.94 -13.84 13.86
N ALA A 2 -4.95 -13.02 14.18
CA ALA A 2 -5.99 -12.69 13.20
C ALA A 2 -5.34 -11.97 12.02
N THR A 3 -5.54 -12.49 10.81
CA THR A 3 -5.08 -11.83 9.58
C THR A 3 -5.97 -10.63 9.35
N THR A 4 -5.62 -9.48 9.93
CA THR A 4 -6.37 -8.24 9.71
C THR A 4 -6.19 -7.81 8.27
N THR A 5 -7.27 -7.83 7.50
CA THR A 5 -7.30 -7.30 6.14
C THR A 5 -7.30 -5.77 6.19
N LEU A 6 -6.67 -5.12 5.22
CA LEU A 6 -6.61 -3.65 5.14
C LEU A 6 -7.86 -3.04 4.50
N GLN A 7 -8.74 -3.88 3.93
CA GLN A 7 -9.86 -3.45 3.10
C GLN A 7 -10.98 -2.79 3.91
N ASP A 8 -11.37 -3.36 5.05
CA ASP A 8 -12.40 -2.80 5.93
C ASP A 8 -11.97 -1.46 6.54
N PRO A 9 -10.78 -1.32 7.18
CA PRO A 9 -10.36 -0.03 7.70
C PRO A 9 -10.16 1.02 6.60
N ALA A 10 -9.71 0.63 5.40
CA ALA A 10 -9.59 1.56 4.28
C ALA A 10 -10.97 2.09 3.82
N LYS A 11 -11.99 1.22 3.78
CA LYS A 11 -13.38 1.62 3.47
C LYS A 11 -13.97 2.53 4.53
N ASP A 12 -13.84 2.17 5.80
CA ASP A 12 -14.37 2.95 6.92
C ASP A 12 -13.74 4.35 7.00
N ALA A 13 -12.45 4.46 6.66
CA ALA A 13 -11.75 5.73 6.59
C ALA A 13 -12.06 6.54 5.31
N GLY A 14 -12.85 6.01 4.37
CA GLY A 14 -13.07 6.65 3.06
C GLY A 14 -11.80 6.78 2.22
N THR A 15 -10.82 5.90 2.44
CA THR A 15 -9.52 5.94 1.76
C THR A 15 -9.72 5.66 0.27
N ARG A 16 -9.18 6.54 -0.58
CA ARG A 16 -9.22 6.38 -2.04
C ARG A 16 -7.91 5.86 -2.62
N PHE A 17 -6.80 6.24 -1.98
CA PHE A 17 -5.46 5.85 -2.40
C PHE A 17 -4.60 5.52 -1.19
N ILE A 18 -3.69 4.58 -1.38
CA ILE A 18 -2.69 4.15 -0.40
C ILE A 18 -1.32 4.52 -0.97
N LEU A 19 -0.47 5.11 -0.13
CA LEU A 19 0.90 5.38 -0.48
C LEU A 19 1.77 4.16 -0.13
N ALA A 20 2.10 3.33 -1.12
CA ALA A 20 3.06 2.25 -0.94
C ALA A 20 4.47 2.88 -0.92
N LEU A 21 5.17 2.83 0.21
CA LEU A 21 6.43 3.54 0.42
C LEU A 21 7.52 2.60 0.92
N PHE A 22 8.73 2.80 0.40
CA PHE A 22 9.96 2.26 0.95
C PHE A 22 11.03 3.35 1.02
N VAL A 23 12.13 3.05 1.71
CA VAL A 23 13.31 3.92 1.78
C VAL A 23 14.47 3.18 1.14
N ASP A 24 15.16 3.81 0.19
CA ASP A 24 16.33 3.23 -0.45
C ASP A 24 17.59 3.29 0.45
N LEU A 25 18.71 2.71 -0.02
CA LEU A 25 19.97 2.70 0.73
C LEU A 25 20.57 4.10 0.98
N ARG A 26 20.12 5.12 0.24
CA ARG A 26 20.54 6.52 0.39
C ARG A 26 19.60 7.30 1.32
N GLY A 27 18.58 6.65 1.87
CA GLY A 27 17.57 7.29 2.69
C GLY A 27 16.48 8.02 1.90
N LYS A 28 16.42 7.86 0.57
CA LYS A 28 15.39 8.52 -0.24
C LYS A 28 14.06 7.78 -0.09
N PRO A 29 12.97 8.46 0.30
CA PRO A 29 11.64 7.86 0.28
C PRO A 29 11.18 7.69 -1.17
N CYS A 30 10.82 6.47 -1.53
CA CYS A 30 10.30 6.09 -2.83
C CYS A 30 8.87 5.58 -2.65
N ALA A 31 7.93 6.19 -3.35
CA ALA A 31 6.51 5.97 -3.15
C ALA A 31 5.76 5.74 -4.45
N LYS A 32 4.71 4.91 -4.37
CA LYS A 32 3.74 4.69 -5.44
C LYS A 32 2.35 4.93 -4.88
N LEU A 33 1.57 5.73 -5.58
CA LEU A 33 0.16 5.94 -5.27
C LEU A 33 -0.64 4.75 -5.83
N VAL A 34 -1.28 4.00 -4.95
CA VAL A 34 -2.02 2.77 -5.29
C VAL A 34 -3.51 3.02 -5.04
N PRO A 35 -4.40 2.72 -6.00
CA PRO A 35 -5.85 2.79 -5.77
C PRO A 35 -6.28 1.82 -4.67
N VAL A 36 -7.23 2.21 -3.82
CA VAL A 36 -7.70 1.37 -2.69
C VAL A 36 -8.27 0.03 -3.17
N GLU A 37 -8.77 -0.02 -4.40
CA GLU A 37 -9.29 -1.21 -5.06
C GLU A 37 -8.23 -2.32 -5.22
N ALA A 38 -6.94 -1.97 -5.13
CA ALA A 38 -5.81 -2.90 -5.20
C ALA A 38 -5.19 -3.20 -3.82
N VAL A 39 -5.85 -2.87 -2.70
CA VAL A 39 -5.30 -2.99 -1.34
C VAL A 39 -4.92 -4.42 -0.96
N ASP A 40 -5.74 -5.41 -1.32
CA ASP A 40 -5.47 -6.80 -0.99
C ASP A 40 -4.25 -7.31 -1.76
N GLN A 41 -4.16 -6.99 -3.06
CA GLN A 41 -2.99 -7.31 -3.88
C GLN A 41 -1.73 -6.61 -3.35
N LEU A 42 -1.83 -5.33 -2.98
CA LEU A 42 -0.72 -4.59 -2.37
C LEU A 42 -0.21 -5.27 -1.08
N ALA A 43 -1.11 -5.81 -0.26
CA ALA A 43 -0.77 -6.44 1.01
C ALA A 43 -0.11 -7.82 0.85
N THR A 44 -0.45 -8.57 -0.20
CA THR A 44 0.01 -9.95 -0.40
C THR A 44 1.16 -10.08 -1.41
N GLU A 45 1.07 -9.37 -2.52
CA GLU A 45 2.00 -9.47 -3.66
C GLU A 45 2.93 -8.24 -3.77
N GLY A 46 2.56 -7.14 -3.11
CA GLY A 46 3.21 -5.85 -3.30
C GLY A 46 2.81 -5.19 -4.62
N VAL A 47 3.51 -4.10 -4.96
CA VAL A 47 3.33 -3.38 -6.23
C VAL A 47 4.67 -3.15 -6.90
N GLY A 48 4.73 -3.32 -8.22
CA GLY A 48 5.96 -3.05 -8.97
C GLY A 48 6.32 -1.56 -8.95
N PHE A 49 7.57 -1.26 -8.60
CA PHE A 49 8.19 0.06 -8.73
C PHE A 49 9.14 0.03 -9.93
N ALA A 50 9.03 1.02 -10.82
CA ALA A 50 10.03 1.26 -11.86
C ALA A 50 11.00 2.31 -11.33
N GLY A 51 12.19 1.88 -10.92
CA GLY A 51 13.21 2.74 -10.31
C GLY A 51 14.47 1.99 -9.94
#